data_AF-A0A356WE80-F1
#
_entry.id   AF-A0A356WE80-F1
#
_cell.length_a   1.000
_cell.length_b   1.000
_cell.length_c   1.000
_cell.angle_alpha   90.00
_cell.angle_beta   90.00
_cell.angle_gamma   90.00
#
_symmetry.space_group_name_H-M   'P 1'
#
loop_
_entity.id
_entity.type
_entity.pdbx_description
1 polymer ?
#
loop_
_entity_poly.entity_id
_entity_poly.type
_entity_poly.pdbx_seq_one_letter_code
_entity_poly.pdbx_strand_id
1 'polypeptide(L)'
;MSTIALPTVDEEIWRYSRIGELDLDRFKLGKLSTKIDASSAAQQTVSSTTNVAPRISTDIFEDLNGQHAQLTAIMTAKNQVVAEPIVITHFLDESGVVAYSRSSCRCQ
;
A
#
# COMPACT_ATOMS: atom_id res chain seq x y z
N MET A 1 -13.34 12.58 -4.53
CA MET A 1 -12.01 12.34 -3.91
C MET A 1 -11.22 13.65 -3.98
N SER A 2 -10.16 13.84 -3.18
CA SER A 2 -9.31 15.04 -3.26
C SER A 2 -8.87 15.31 -4.70
N THR A 3 -8.85 16.59 -5.09
CA THR A 3 -8.58 17.10 -6.44
C THR A 3 -7.10 16.98 -6.83
N ILE A 4 -6.51 15.80 -6.73
CA ILE A 4 -5.17 15.52 -7.24
C ILE A 4 -5.31 15.35 -8.75
N ALA A 5 -4.62 16.19 -9.53
CA ALA A 5 -4.62 16.09 -10.98
C ALA A 5 -3.91 14.80 -11.41
N LEU A 6 -4.56 14.01 -12.27
CA LEU A 6 -3.92 12.87 -12.91
C LEU A 6 -2.82 13.37 -13.86
N PRO A 7 -1.64 12.74 -13.87
CA PRO A 7 -0.55 13.10 -14.77
C PRO A 7 -0.90 12.72 -16.21
N THR A 8 -0.21 13.35 -17.17
CA THR A 8 -0.39 13.05 -18.59
C THR A 8 0.79 12.25 -19.14
N VAL A 9 0.61 11.68 -20.33
CA VAL A 9 1.68 10.96 -21.06
C VAL A 9 2.82 11.87 -21.53
N ASP A 10 2.69 13.19 -21.40
CA ASP A 10 3.77 14.13 -21.73
C ASP A 10 4.92 14.03 -20.72
N GLU A 11 4.59 13.70 -19.47
CA GLU A 11 5.56 13.45 -18.40
C GLU A 11 6.40 12.19 -18.67
N GLU A 12 7.71 12.29 -18.43
CA GLU A 12 8.67 11.21 -18.74
C GLU A 12 8.31 9.87 -18.09
N ILE A 13 7.84 9.91 -16.83
CA ILE A 13 7.47 8.73 -16.03
C ILE A 13 6.27 7.98 -16.65
N TRP A 14 5.41 8.68 -17.40
CA TRP A 14 4.12 8.18 -17.87
C TRP A 14 4.04 7.95 -19.38
N ARG A 15 5.07 8.32 -20.14
CA ARG A 15 5.09 8.34 -21.61
C ARG A 15 4.71 7.02 -22.29
N TYR A 16 4.97 5.89 -21.64
CA TYR A 16 4.65 4.56 -22.15
C TYR A 16 3.54 3.86 -21.36
N SER A 17 2.91 4.58 -20.42
CA SER A 17 1.75 4.12 -19.66
C SER A 17 0.46 4.55 -20.35
N ARG A 18 -0.64 3.86 -20.02
CA ARG A 18 -2.01 4.24 -20.42
C ARG A 18 -2.68 5.11 -19.36
N ILE A 19 -1.91 5.96 -18.68
CA ILE A 19 -2.42 6.73 -17.53
C ILE A 19 -3.60 7.64 -17.91
N GLY A 20 -3.66 8.13 -19.16
CA GLY A 20 -4.78 8.92 -19.67
C GLY A 20 -6.08 8.15 -19.88
N GLU A 21 -6.06 6.80 -19.83
CA GLU A 21 -7.26 5.95 -19.85
C GLU A 21 -7.82 5.72 -18.43
N LEU A 22 -7.05 6.04 -17.39
CA LEU A 22 -7.48 5.85 -16.00
C LEU A 22 -8.41 6.99 -15.58
N ASP A 23 -9.63 6.62 -15.20
CA ASP A 23 -10.60 7.53 -14.60
C ASP A 23 -10.87 7.10 -13.16
N LEU A 24 -10.20 7.79 -12.21
CA LEU A 24 -10.32 7.49 -10.79
C LEU A 24 -11.70 7.81 -10.21
N ASP A 25 -12.44 8.74 -10.82
CA ASP A 25 -13.76 9.16 -10.32
C ASP A 25 -14.83 8.07 -10.52
N ARG A 26 -14.54 7.07 -11.37
CA ARG A 26 -15.39 5.87 -11.53
C ARG A 26 -15.28 4.89 -10.37
N PHE A 27 -14.30 5.06 -9.48
CA PHE A 27 -14.06 4.16 -8.36
C PHE A 27 -14.40 4.84 -7.03
N LYS A 28 -15.10 4.10 -6.15
CA LYS A 28 -15.25 4.51 -4.75
C LYS A 28 -14.05 4.03 -3.94
N LEU A 29 -13.76 4.70 -2.82
CA LEU A 29 -12.79 4.15 -1.85
C LEU A 29 -13.35 2.84 -1.29
N GLY A 30 -12.56 1.77 -1.41
CA GLY A 30 -12.85 0.45 -0.87
C GLY A 30 -11.91 0.08 0.27
N LYS A 31 -12.12 -1.12 0.81
CA LYS A 31 -11.25 -1.73 1.82
C LYS A 31 -10.75 -3.08 1.30
N LEU A 32 -9.52 -3.43 1.68
CA LEU A 32 -8.99 -4.77 1.46
C LEU A 32 -9.25 -5.62 2.69
N SER A 33 -9.69 -6.86 2.49
CA SER A 33 -9.54 -7.88 3.50
C SER A 33 -8.09 -8.38 3.44
N THR A 34 -7.39 -8.44 4.58
CA THR A 34 -5.98 -8.83 4.62
C THR A 34 -5.78 -10.04 5.52
N LYS A 35 -5.22 -11.11 4.97
CA LYS A 35 -4.79 -12.30 5.70
C LYS A 35 -3.27 -12.32 5.78
N ILE A 36 -2.74 -12.61 6.96
CA ILE A 36 -1.30 -12.70 7.19
C ILE A 36 -1.00 -14.07 7.77
N ASP A 37 -0.33 -14.90 6.97
CA ASP A 37 0.18 -16.21 7.39
C ASP A 37 1.65 -16.03 7.78
N ALA A 38 1.97 -16.17 9.06
CA ALA A 38 3.32 -16.02 9.60
C ALA A 38 3.54 -16.98 10.77
N SER A 39 4.79 -17.41 10.98
CA SER A 39 5.16 -18.16 12.17
C SER A 39 5.14 -17.26 13.41
N SER A 40 5.06 -17.86 14.61
CA SER A 40 4.96 -17.14 15.89
C SER A 40 6.16 -16.23 16.21
N ALA A 41 7.26 -16.33 15.45
CA ALA A 41 8.44 -15.47 15.59
C ALA A 41 8.23 -14.04 15.04
N ALA A 42 7.23 -13.84 14.18
CA ALA A 42 6.83 -12.52 13.70
C ALA A 42 5.64 -11.99 14.50
N GLN A 43 5.75 -10.76 15.00
CA GLN A 43 4.62 -10.06 15.59
C GLN A 43 3.96 -9.19 14.53
N GLN A 44 2.69 -9.45 14.30
CA GLN A 44 1.85 -8.67 13.38
C GLN A 44 1.18 -7.55 14.17
N THR A 45 1.21 -6.33 13.65
CA THR A 45 0.48 -5.22 14.25
C THR A 45 -0.21 -4.43 13.15
N VAL A 46 -1.54 -4.37 13.22
CA VAL A 46 -2.31 -3.43 12.42
C VAL A 46 -2.17 -2.07 13.09
N SER A 47 -1.46 -1.15 12.44
CA SER A 47 -1.22 0.20 12.92
C SER A 47 -1.74 1.20 11.91
N SER A 48 -2.18 2.37 12.37
CA SER A 48 -2.46 3.51 11.49
C SER A 48 -1.21 4.37 11.25
N THR A 49 -0.09 4.06 11.90
CA THR A 49 1.16 4.81 11.80
C THR A 49 2.31 3.92 11.33
N THR A 50 3.06 4.43 10.36
CA THR A 50 4.29 3.81 9.89
C THR A 50 5.49 4.59 10.41
N ASN A 51 6.56 3.88 10.80
CA ASN A 51 7.85 4.50 11.11
C ASN A 51 8.77 4.54 9.89
N VAL A 52 8.25 4.37 8.68
CA VAL A 52 8.99 4.59 7.43
C VAL A 52 9.38 6.06 7.35
N ALA A 53 10.65 6.33 7.04
CA ALA A 53 11.15 7.70 6.94
C ALA A 53 10.32 8.47 5.89
N PRO A 54 9.85 9.69 6.23
CA PRO A 54 9.12 10.50 5.28
C PRO A 54 10.03 10.82 4.09
N ARG A 55 9.47 10.73 2.89
CA ARG A 55 10.13 11.12 1.65
C ARG A 55 9.15 11.91 0.79
N ILE A 56 9.70 12.68 -0.13
CA ILE A 56 8.90 13.35 -1.15
C ILE A 56 8.27 12.25 -2.01
N SER A 57 6.96 12.36 -2.23
CA SER A 57 6.25 11.45 -3.11
C SER A 57 6.83 11.51 -4.51
N THR A 58 7.06 10.35 -5.12
CA THR A 58 7.61 10.25 -6.47
C THR A 58 6.52 10.48 -7.51
N ASP A 59 5.28 10.14 -7.19
CA ASP A 59 4.14 10.26 -8.09
C ASP A 59 2.81 10.40 -7.33
N ILE A 60 1.73 10.64 -8.09
CA ILE A 60 0.39 10.81 -7.54
C ILE A 60 -0.17 9.56 -6.83
N PHE A 61 0.27 8.35 -7.18
CA PHE A 61 -0.20 7.12 -6.56
C PHE A 61 0.48 6.87 -5.22
N GLU A 62 1.73 7.30 -5.06
CA GLU A 62 2.38 7.36 -3.75
C GLU A 62 1.70 8.38 -2.84
N ASP A 63 1.24 9.53 -3.37
CA ASP A 63 0.43 10.50 -2.61
C ASP A 63 -0.92 9.90 -2.19
N LEU A 64 -1.64 9.28 -3.13
CA LEU A 64 -2.93 8.64 -2.86
C LEU A 64 -2.79 7.47 -1.86
N ASN A 65 -1.72 6.67 -1.97
CA ASN A 65 -1.42 5.64 -0.99
C ASN A 65 -1.12 6.26 0.37
N GLY A 66 -0.34 7.35 0.42
CA GLY A 66 -0.09 8.11 1.64
C GLY A 66 -1.35 8.61 2.33
N GLN A 67 -2.36 9.03 1.57
CA GLN A 67 -3.63 9.57 2.08
C GLN A 67 -4.65 8.50 2.50
N HIS A 68 -4.65 7.33 1.85
CA HIS A 68 -5.75 6.36 1.96
C HIS A 68 -5.33 4.95 2.40
N ALA A 69 -4.03 4.69 2.62
CA ALA A 69 -3.53 3.36 2.88
C ALA A 69 -4.12 2.66 4.11
N GLN A 70 -4.38 1.37 3.95
CA GLN A 70 -4.51 0.41 5.03
C GLN A 70 -3.13 -0.18 5.34
N LEU A 71 -2.56 0.23 6.47
CA LEU A 71 -1.21 -0.15 6.85
C LEU A 71 -1.19 -1.48 7.61
N THR A 72 -0.35 -2.40 7.12
CA THR A 72 0.04 -3.64 7.79
C THR A 72 1.51 -3.55 8.20
N ALA A 73 1.79 -3.51 9.51
CA ALA A 73 3.14 -3.47 10.03
C ALA A 73 3.55 -4.86 10.57
N ILE A 74 4.70 -5.34 10.10
CA ILE A 74 5.31 -6.59 10.55
C ILE A 74 6.56 -6.23 11.34
N MET A 75 6.68 -6.79 12.55
CA MET A 75 7.84 -6.61 13.39
C MET A 75 8.46 -7.97 13.73
N THR A 76 9.78 -8.02 13.70
CA THR A 76 10.57 -9.13 14.24
C THR A 76 11.43 -8.61 15.37
N ALA A 77 11.69 -9.42 16.39
CA ALA A 77 12.59 -9.02 17.46
C ALA A 77 14.05 -9.06 16.99
N LYS A 78 14.90 -8.21 17.59
CA LYS A 78 16.35 -8.23 17.38
C LYS A 78 16.92 -9.65 17.46
N ASN A 79 17.78 -9.98 16.50
CA ASN A 79 18.45 -11.28 16.40
C ASN A 79 17.51 -12.49 16.26
N GLN A 80 16.23 -12.29 15.93
CA GLN A 80 15.33 -13.38 15.57
C GLN A 80 15.37 -13.65 14.06
N VAL A 81 15.29 -14.93 13.73
CA VAL A 81 15.15 -15.40 12.36
C VAL A 81 13.74 -15.98 12.21
N VAL A 82 12.94 -15.41 11.32
CA VAL A 82 11.69 -16.01 10.89
C VAL A 82 12.04 -16.95 9.74
N ALA A 83 12.11 -18.25 10.04
CA ALA A 83 12.57 -19.25 9.07
C ALA A 83 11.54 -19.53 7.96
N GLU A 84 10.26 -19.33 8.27
CA GLU A 84 9.15 -19.48 7.32
C GLU A 84 8.77 -18.13 6.71
N PRO A 85 8.34 -18.10 5.44
CA PRO A 85 7.93 -16.86 4.81
C PRO A 85 6.70 -16.25 5.51
N ILE A 86 6.71 -14.93 5.65
CA ILE A 86 5.53 -14.16 6.05
C ILE A 86 4.76 -13.85 4.77
N VAL A 87 3.56 -14.42 4.64
CA VAL A 87 2.71 -14.26 3.45
C VAL A 87 1.58 -13.29 3.80
N ILE A 88 1.55 -12.14 3.13
CA ILE A 88 0.46 -11.16 3.23
C ILE A 88 -0.41 -11.30 1.98
N THR A 89 -1.66 -11.69 2.18
CA THR A 89 -2.65 -11.81 1.10
C THR A 89 -3.70 -10.73 1.24
N HIS A 90 -3.87 -9.91 0.20
CA HIS A 90 -4.93 -8.91 0.12
C HIS A 90 -6.06 -9.43 -0.78
N PHE A 91 -7.29 -9.36 -0.30
CA PHE A 91 -8.50 -9.69 -1.04
C PHE A 91 -9.27 -8.40 -1.33
N LEU A 92 -9.72 -8.27 -2.57
CA LEU A 92 -10.58 -7.18 -3.03
C LEU A 92 -11.96 -7.75 -3.32
N ASP A 93 -12.82 -7.73 -2.31
CA ASP A 93 -14.12 -8.40 -2.36
C ASP A 93 -15.23 -7.53 -2.99
N GLU A 94 -14.97 -6.24 -3.16
CA GLU A 94 -15.91 -5.27 -3.73
C GLU A 94 -15.51 -4.85 -5.16
N SER A 95 -16.48 -4.83 -6.07
CA SER A 95 -16.30 -4.29 -7.42
C SER A 95 -16.45 -2.78 -7.47
N GLY A 96 -15.79 -2.15 -8.45
CA GLY A 96 -15.88 -0.69 -8.67
C GLY A 96 -15.22 0.14 -7.57
N VAL A 97 -14.25 -0.44 -6.87
CA VAL A 97 -13.52 0.24 -5.79
C VAL A 97 -12.04 0.36 -6.11
N VAL A 98 -11.42 1.39 -5.54
CA VAL A 98 -9.97 1.51 -5.41
C VAL A 98 -9.61 1.32 -3.95
N ALA A 99 -8.60 0.49 -3.68
CA ALA A 99 -8.13 0.24 -2.33
C ALA A 99 -6.60 0.31 -2.29
N TYR A 100 -6.08 0.86 -1.20
CA TYR A 100 -4.66 1.18 -1.05
C TYR A 100 -4.05 0.30 0.03
N SER A 101 -3.32 -0.75 -0.36
CA SER A 101 -2.52 -1.54 0.57
C SER A 101 -1.19 -0.85 0.87
N ARG A 102 -0.74 -0.90 2.12
CA ARG A 102 0.62 -0.52 2.49
C ARG A 102 1.19 -1.51 3.50
N SER A 103 2.36 -2.06 3.22
CA SER A 103 3.06 -2.97 4.13
C SER A 103 4.41 -2.40 4.52
N SER A 104 4.80 -2.56 5.79
CA SER A 104 6.15 -2.26 6.25
C SER A 104 6.67 -3.39 7.13
N CYS A 105 7.94 -3.77 6.97
CA CYS A 105 8.60 -4.76 7.80
C CYS A 105 9.81 -4.12 8.50
N ARG A 106 10.02 -4.45 9.78
CA ARG A 106 11.14 -3.93 10.57
C ARG A 106 11.62 -4.94 11.62
N CYS A 107 12.92 -4.98 11.87
CA CYS A 107 13.50 -5.54 13.08
C CYS A 107 13.51 -4.48 14.20
N GLN A 108 12.94 -4.80 15.36
CA GLN A 108 13.00 -3.97 16.56
C GLN A 108 14.30 -4.20 17.33
#